data_AF-A0A7W1VU20-F1
#
_entry.id   AF-A0A7W1VU20-F1
#
_cell.length_a   1.000
_cell.length_b   1.000
_cell.length_c   1.000
_cell.angle_alpha   90.00
_cell.angle_beta   90.00
_cell.angle_gamma   90.00
#
_symmetry.space_group_name_H-M   'P 1'
#
loop_
_entity.id
_entity.type
_entity.pdbx_description
1 polymer ?
#
loop_
_entity_poly.entity_id
_entity_poly.type
_entity_poly.pdbx_seq_one_letter_code
_entity_poly.pdbx_strand_id
1 'polypeptide(L)'
;MSGRSPETADINLATGEKTSIRKVEFSRTPEIQPYAERARELGNEVYPKIVALLSDGSAGSPEQVDVRFKKRFSIFFRYDHTGKERLGFVTARSKTVYINTTLLADLIKSSGRNLPQDDFLLFDKVFNHELVHVAQHYPSSTFRNHRHWAEGIPDYVRYKLGDTNGWRCAECSAEFPHYTSGYTCAGAFLLYVDELHGADVIRQMNTELRHGTYSDDFFVRATGKSLDELWTGFQARPEFKPIAAQLYELQKALGYVNAKPPRRVEAQFKKHMAKHPQAAAINRSFEHITFTYGSKQFSAFAQNQTRSPRATTDHNLARTTQQFARIPINLRMQLFLYIAQPGGSAESFFVNLRKQELPGDFNEGDTVTSSFSLNLNEVNSGSYSNSRTFVLKKNSDPSNYNYTVARDSKGADWKLQKAWRSSADGQVVEEFEITK
;
A
#
# COMPACT_ATOMS: atom_id res chain seq x y z
N MET A 1 -26.50 -34.98 35.34
CA MET A 1 -25.84 -33.76 34.83
C MET A 1 -24.77 -34.20 33.83
N SER A 2 -25.08 -34.28 32.54
CA SER A 2 -24.08 -34.52 31.50
C SER A 2 -23.80 -33.20 30.77
N GLY A 3 -22.55 -32.76 30.84
CA GLY A 3 -22.09 -31.56 30.15
C GLY A 3 -22.08 -31.79 28.64
N ARG A 4 -22.72 -30.89 27.90
CA ARG A 4 -22.55 -30.80 26.44
C ARG A 4 -21.11 -30.38 26.13
N SER A 5 -20.43 -31.22 25.36
CA SER A 5 -19.17 -30.90 24.67
C SER A 5 -19.43 -29.81 23.60
N PRO A 6 -18.47 -28.92 23.30
CA PRO A 6 -18.62 -27.87 22.29
C PRO A 6 -18.43 -28.45 20.88
N GLU A 7 -19.32 -29.33 20.44
CA GLU A 7 -19.36 -29.82 19.07
C GLU A 7 -20.47 -29.11 18.29
N THR A 8 -20.06 -28.39 17.24
CA THR A 8 -20.88 -27.74 16.18
C THR A 8 -21.69 -26.50 16.58
N ALA A 9 -21.08 -25.33 16.50
CA ALA A 9 -21.82 -24.09 16.25
C ALA A 9 -21.81 -23.79 14.74
N ASP A 10 -22.49 -24.63 13.93
CA ASP A 10 -22.96 -24.18 12.62
C ASP A 10 -24.06 -23.16 12.91
N ILE A 11 -23.81 -21.85 12.68
CA ILE A 11 -24.85 -20.83 12.84
C ILE A 11 -25.84 -21.02 11.69
N ASN A 12 -26.80 -21.93 11.82
CA ASN A 12 -27.96 -22.02 10.94
C ASN A 12 -29.07 -21.19 11.56
N LEU A 13 -29.55 -20.17 10.86
CA LEU A 13 -30.73 -19.43 11.26
C LEU A 13 -31.93 -20.39 11.22
N ALA A 14 -32.66 -20.45 12.34
CA ALA A 14 -33.94 -21.15 12.46
C ALA A 14 -35.12 -20.34 11.87
N THR A 15 -34.85 -19.21 11.22
CA THR A 15 -35.83 -18.38 10.53
C THR A 15 -35.80 -18.75 9.05
N GLY A 16 -36.95 -19.06 8.45
CA GLY A 16 -37.08 -19.45 7.04
C GLY A 16 -36.74 -18.36 6.01
N GLU A 17 -35.90 -17.39 6.38
CA GLU A 17 -35.43 -16.29 5.55
C GLU A 17 -34.19 -16.75 4.77
N LYS A 18 -34.24 -16.68 3.43
CA LYS A 18 -33.16 -17.12 2.55
C LYS A 18 -31.99 -16.12 2.65
N THR A 19 -30.98 -16.46 3.43
CA THR A 19 -29.77 -15.63 3.60
C THR A 19 -28.71 -15.91 2.54
N SER A 20 -27.84 -14.92 2.29
CA SER A 20 -26.72 -15.03 1.34
C SER A 20 -25.60 -15.92 1.90
N ILE A 21 -25.30 -15.81 3.20
CA ILE A 21 -24.34 -16.66 3.89
C ILE A 21 -25.05 -17.94 4.34
N ARG A 22 -24.89 -19.00 3.56
CA ARG A 22 -25.50 -20.30 3.87
C ARG A 22 -24.86 -20.94 5.08
N LYS A 23 -23.54 -21.00 5.13
CA LYS A 23 -22.78 -21.68 6.19
C LYS A 23 -21.56 -20.89 6.63
N VAL A 24 -21.27 -20.90 7.93
CA VAL A 24 -19.99 -20.43 8.51
C VAL A 24 -19.42 -21.54 9.38
N GLU A 25 -18.30 -22.13 8.95
CA GLU A 25 -17.61 -23.23 9.65
C GLU A 25 -16.39 -22.68 10.41
N PHE A 26 -16.41 -22.73 11.74
CA PHE A 26 -15.29 -22.28 12.59
C PHE A 26 -15.00 -23.21 13.78
N SER A 27 -15.61 -24.40 13.83
CA SER A 27 -15.52 -25.34 14.95
C SER A 27 -14.10 -25.75 15.34
N ARG A 28 -13.15 -25.70 14.39
CA ARG A 28 -11.73 -26.01 14.65
C ARG A 28 -10.91 -24.84 15.21
N THR A 29 -11.51 -23.66 15.31
CA THR A 29 -10.91 -22.38 15.74
C THR A 29 -11.93 -21.56 16.53
N PRO A 30 -12.45 -22.08 17.66
CA PRO A 30 -13.50 -21.42 18.44
C PRO A 30 -13.10 -20.02 18.93
N GLU A 31 -11.80 -19.76 19.11
CA GLU A 31 -11.25 -18.45 19.49
C GLU A 31 -11.53 -17.33 18.47
N ILE A 32 -11.96 -17.67 17.25
CA ILE A 32 -12.25 -16.73 16.16
C ILE A 32 -13.76 -16.46 16.02
N GLN A 33 -14.59 -16.92 16.96
CA GLN A 33 -16.05 -16.75 16.93
C GLN A 33 -16.53 -15.32 16.60
N PRO A 34 -15.97 -14.23 17.18
CA PRO A 34 -16.38 -12.87 16.82
C PRO A 34 -16.24 -12.54 15.32
N TYR A 35 -15.20 -13.07 14.67
CA TYR A 35 -15.00 -12.88 13.22
C TYR A 35 -15.94 -13.76 12.40
N ALA A 36 -16.34 -14.92 12.90
CA ALA A 36 -17.31 -15.79 12.25
C ALA A 36 -18.72 -15.16 12.27
N GLU A 37 -19.11 -14.56 13.39
CA GLU A 37 -20.33 -13.75 13.52
C GLU A 37 -20.27 -12.54 12.59
N ARG A 38 -19.17 -11.77 12.61
CA ARG A 38 -18.96 -10.64 11.70
C ARG A 38 -19.04 -11.03 10.22
N ALA A 39 -18.42 -12.15 9.83
CA ALA A 39 -18.47 -12.64 8.45
C ALA A 39 -19.90 -12.93 7.98
N ARG A 40 -20.74 -13.47 8.87
CA ARG A 40 -22.15 -13.75 8.59
C ARG A 40 -22.95 -12.46 8.43
N GLU A 41 -22.84 -11.55 9.39
CA GLU A 41 -23.54 -10.26 9.38
C GLU A 41 -23.18 -9.46 8.14
N LEU A 42 -21.88 -9.19 7.95
CA LEU A 42 -21.38 -8.41 6.83
C LEU A 42 -21.73 -9.10 5.50
N GLY A 43 -21.52 -10.41 5.40
CA GLY A 43 -21.79 -11.16 4.18
C GLY A 43 -23.26 -11.16 3.78
N ASN A 44 -24.18 -11.25 4.74
CA ASN A 44 -25.62 -11.13 4.47
C ASN A 44 -26.02 -9.72 4.04
N GLU A 45 -25.37 -8.70 4.59
CA GLU A 45 -25.64 -7.31 4.25
C GLU A 45 -25.12 -6.93 2.86
N VAL A 46 -23.87 -7.29 2.56
CA VAL A 46 -23.15 -6.75 1.38
C VAL A 46 -23.22 -7.65 0.17
N TYR A 47 -23.33 -8.97 0.32
CA TYR A 47 -23.31 -9.88 -0.84
C TYR A 47 -24.46 -9.64 -1.83
N PRO A 48 -25.71 -9.39 -1.40
CA PRO A 48 -26.78 -9.00 -2.32
C PRO A 48 -26.46 -7.70 -3.09
N LYS A 49 -25.84 -6.71 -2.41
CA LYS A 49 -25.45 -5.44 -3.02
C LYS A 49 -24.34 -5.65 -4.06
N ILE A 50 -23.38 -6.53 -3.78
CA ILE A 50 -22.32 -6.94 -4.71
C ILE A 50 -22.94 -7.59 -5.96
N VAL A 51 -23.84 -8.56 -5.79
CA VAL A 51 -24.50 -9.25 -6.90
C VAL A 51 -25.29 -8.25 -7.75
N ALA A 52 -26.03 -7.33 -7.13
CA ALA A 52 -26.78 -6.29 -7.83
C ALA A 52 -25.87 -5.35 -8.64
N LEU A 53 -24.69 -4.97 -8.11
CA LEU A 53 -23.74 -4.11 -8.82
C LEU A 53 -23.11 -4.78 -10.05
N LEU A 54 -22.91 -6.10 -10.00
CA LEU A 54 -22.21 -6.86 -11.04
C LEU A 54 -23.12 -7.59 -12.04
N SER A 55 -24.41 -7.68 -11.75
CA SER A 55 -25.38 -8.37 -12.61
C SER A 55 -25.81 -7.49 -13.77
N ASP A 56 -25.72 -7.99 -14.99
CA ASP A 56 -26.35 -7.44 -16.19
C ASP A 56 -27.75 -8.04 -16.46
N GLY A 57 -28.30 -8.80 -15.51
CA GLY A 57 -29.54 -9.55 -15.65
C GLY A 57 -29.34 -11.00 -16.09
N SER A 58 -28.13 -11.42 -16.47
CA SER A 58 -27.80 -12.82 -16.74
C SER A 58 -27.55 -13.61 -15.43
N ALA A 59 -28.01 -14.86 -15.41
CA ALA A 59 -27.69 -15.77 -14.32
C ALA A 59 -26.19 -16.13 -14.38
N GLY A 60 -25.48 -16.03 -13.24
CA GLY A 60 -24.05 -16.36 -13.24
C GLY A 60 -23.37 -16.23 -11.88
N SER A 61 -23.84 -15.32 -11.03
CA SER A 61 -23.36 -15.23 -9.64
C SER A 61 -24.02 -16.31 -8.78
N PRO A 62 -23.27 -16.98 -7.88
CA PRO A 62 -23.87 -17.86 -6.87
C PRO A 62 -24.88 -17.11 -6.00
N GLU A 63 -26.03 -17.73 -5.70
CA GLU A 63 -27.01 -17.14 -4.78
C GLU A 63 -26.57 -17.19 -3.31
N GLN A 64 -25.69 -18.13 -2.99
CA GLN A 64 -25.27 -18.43 -1.63
C GLN A 64 -23.77 -18.66 -1.54
N VAL A 65 -23.21 -18.23 -0.41
CA VAL A 65 -21.80 -18.29 -0.08
C VAL A 65 -21.60 -19.10 1.21
N ASP A 66 -20.58 -19.95 1.20
CA ASP A 66 -20.06 -20.58 2.40
C ASP A 66 -18.82 -19.84 2.90
N VAL A 67 -18.63 -19.80 4.21
CA VAL A 67 -17.41 -19.27 4.85
C VAL A 67 -16.77 -20.37 5.69
N ARG A 68 -15.45 -20.55 5.57
CA ARG A 68 -14.72 -21.57 6.33
C ARG A 68 -13.44 -21.02 6.95
N PHE A 69 -13.39 -21.00 8.27
CA PHE A 69 -12.20 -20.69 9.05
C PHE A 69 -11.34 -21.95 9.21
N LYS A 70 -10.06 -21.84 8.87
CA LYS A 70 -9.10 -22.96 8.92
C LYS A 70 -7.79 -22.50 9.54
N LYS A 71 -7.22 -23.34 10.42
CA LYS A 71 -5.92 -23.06 11.06
C LYS A 71 -4.80 -22.80 10.07
N ARG A 72 -4.67 -23.62 9.02
CA ARG A 72 -3.59 -23.48 8.04
C ARG A 72 -4.07 -23.84 6.65
N PHE A 73 -3.93 -22.88 5.73
CA PHE A 73 -3.79 -23.14 4.31
C PHE A 73 -3.01 -21.97 3.72
N SER A 74 -2.01 -22.26 2.90
CA SER A 74 -1.22 -21.24 2.23
C SER A 74 -1.92 -20.85 0.95
N ILE A 75 -2.10 -19.56 0.74
CA ILE A 75 -2.54 -19.01 -0.54
C ILE A 75 -1.66 -17.84 -0.88
N PHE A 76 -0.92 -18.00 -1.96
CA PHE A 76 -0.04 -16.98 -2.50
C PHE A 76 -0.88 -16.00 -3.32
N PHE A 77 -1.46 -15.00 -2.66
CA PHE A 77 -2.08 -13.86 -3.32
C PHE A 77 -1.46 -12.62 -2.72
N ARG A 78 -0.45 -12.12 -3.43
CA ARG A 78 0.15 -10.78 -3.34
C ARG A 78 1.58 -10.94 -3.83
N TYR A 79 1.94 -10.37 -4.96
CA TYR A 79 3.25 -9.73 -4.96
C TYR A 79 3.02 -8.50 -4.11
N ASP A 80 3.48 -8.51 -2.87
CA ASP A 80 3.40 -7.29 -2.08
C ASP A 80 4.31 -6.22 -2.72
N HIS A 81 4.31 -5.01 -2.16
CA HIS A 81 5.25 -3.94 -2.53
C HIS A 81 6.74 -4.33 -2.36
N THR A 82 7.04 -5.59 -2.10
CA THR A 82 8.37 -6.17 -1.93
C THR A 82 8.76 -7.09 -3.08
N GLY A 83 7.85 -7.32 -4.03
CA GLY A 83 8.08 -8.27 -5.12
C GLY A 83 8.12 -9.72 -4.62
N LYS A 84 7.70 -9.99 -3.38
CA LYS A 84 7.59 -11.33 -2.82
C LYS A 84 6.13 -11.75 -2.72
N GLU A 85 5.92 -13.04 -2.92
CA GLU A 85 4.63 -13.67 -2.68
C GLU A 85 4.27 -13.60 -1.20
N ARG A 86 3.25 -12.82 -0.84
CA ARG A 86 2.64 -12.86 0.49
C ARG A 86 1.52 -13.87 0.53
N LEU A 87 1.35 -14.47 1.70
CA LEU A 87 0.17 -15.24 1.99
C LEU A 87 -1.02 -14.29 2.19
N GLY A 88 -2.08 -14.46 1.39
CA GLY A 88 -3.40 -13.94 1.71
C GLY A 88 -4.00 -14.76 2.86
N PHE A 89 -4.69 -14.10 3.80
CA PHE A 89 -5.38 -14.79 4.88
C PHE A 89 -6.87 -15.05 4.57
N VAL A 90 -7.41 -14.48 3.50
CA VAL A 90 -8.73 -14.82 2.97
C VAL A 90 -8.58 -15.17 1.49
N THR A 91 -9.41 -16.09 0.99
CA THR A 91 -9.58 -16.33 -0.45
C THR A 91 -11.01 -16.74 -0.74
N ALA A 92 -11.49 -16.52 -1.95
CA ALA A 92 -12.62 -17.23 -2.52
C ALA A 92 -12.15 -18.38 -3.43
N ARG A 93 -12.82 -19.53 -3.33
CA ARG A 93 -12.77 -20.58 -4.35
C ARG A 93 -14.18 -21.09 -4.61
N SER A 94 -14.62 -21.01 -5.86
CA SER A 94 -15.99 -21.36 -6.25
C SER A 94 -17.02 -20.58 -5.42
N LYS A 95 -17.80 -21.25 -4.57
CA LYS A 95 -18.84 -20.65 -3.71
C LYS A 95 -18.42 -20.51 -2.24
N THR A 96 -17.12 -20.64 -1.96
CA THR A 96 -16.63 -20.66 -0.57
C THR A 96 -15.51 -19.64 -0.35
N VAL A 97 -15.67 -18.82 0.67
CA VAL A 97 -14.60 -17.98 1.23
C VAL A 97 -13.88 -18.75 2.32
N TYR A 98 -12.57 -18.90 2.21
CA TYR A 98 -11.71 -19.54 3.20
C TYR A 98 -10.89 -18.48 3.94
N ILE A 99 -10.82 -18.60 5.26
CA ILE A 99 -10.07 -17.66 6.13
C ILE A 99 -9.01 -18.43 6.94
N ASN A 100 -7.75 -18.06 6.77
CA ASN A 100 -6.61 -18.62 7.49
C ASN A 100 -6.49 -17.92 8.86
N THR A 101 -6.82 -18.65 9.91
CA THR A 101 -6.90 -18.10 11.26
C THR A 101 -5.53 -17.86 11.89
N THR A 102 -4.50 -18.62 11.51
CA THR A 102 -3.13 -18.36 12.02
C THR A 102 -2.63 -17.01 11.52
N LEU A 103 -2.80 -16.74 10.22
CA LEU A 103 -2.37 -15.46 9.65
C LEU A 103 -3.21 -14.29 10.15
N LEU A 104 -4.52 -14.50 10.31
CA LEU A 104 -5.40 -13.49 10.91
C LEU A 104 -4.95 -13.14 12.34
N ALA A 105 -4.66 -14.15 13.16
CA ALA A 105 -4.16 -13.94 14.53
C ALA A 105 -2.79 -13.24 14.56
N ASP A 106 -1.87 -13.61 13.68
CA ASP A 106 -0.55 -12.96 13.56
C ASP A 106 -0.67 -11.51 13.12
N LEU A 107 -1.58 -11.22 12.18
CA LEU A 107 -1.85 -9.88 11.68
C LEU A 107 -2.37 -8.97 12.80
N ILE A 108 -3.36 -9.46 13.57
CA ILE A 108 -3.93 -8.74 14.72
C ILE A 108 -2.83 -8.40 15.73
N LYS A 109 -2.05 -9.41 16.15
CA LYS A 109 -0.90 -9.21 17.06
C LYS A 109 0.11 -8.21 16.54
N SER A 110 0.48 -8.31 15.25
CA SER A 110 1.48 -7.44 14.62
C SER A 110 1.02 -5.99 14.43
N SER A 111 -0.29 -5.75 14.42
CA SER A 111 -0.86 -4.41 14.33
C SER A 111 -0.85 -3.65 15.65
N GLY A 112 -0.38 -4.26 16.75
CA GLY A 112 -0.45 -3.67 18.09
C GLY A 112 -1.87 -3.52 18.61
N ARG A 113 -2.85 -4.07 17.88
CA ARG A 113 -4.25 -4.13 18.28
C ARG A 113 -4.43 -5.34 19.18
N ASN A 114 -5.02 -5.13 20.36
CA ASN A 114 -5.62 -6.24 21.10
C ASN A 114 -6.77 -6.83 20.25
N LEU A 115 -7.42 -7.90 20.69
CA LEU A 115 -8.67 -8.34 20.07
C LEU A 115 -9.86 -7.60 20.75
N PRO A 116 -10.24 -6.36 20.38
CA PRO A 116 -11.58 -5.87 20.66
C PRO A 116 -12.52 -6.25 19.53
N GLN A 117 -13.80 -6.35 19.87
CA GLN A 117 -14.93 -6.42 18.94
C GLN A 117 -14.96 -5.22 17.94
N ASP A 118 -14.17 -4.15 18.20
CA ASP A 118 -14.33 -2.83 17.58
C ASP A 118 -13.36 -2.50 16.42
N ASP A 119 -12.48 -3.40 15.98
CA ASP A 119 -11.61 -3.12 14.81
C ASP A 119 -11.60 -4.26 13.78
N PHE A 120 -12.79 -4.57 13.25
CA PHE A 120 -12.95 -5.45 12.09
C PHE A 120 -12.51 -4.83 10.76
N LEU A 121 -12.02 -3.57 10.73
CA LEU A 121 -11.82 -2.82 9.49
C LEU A 121 -10.99 -3.56 8.44
N LEU A 122 -9.88 -4.17 8.86
CA LEU A 122 -9.03 -4.92 7.93
C LEU A 122 -9.67 -6.24 7.49
N PHE A 123 -10.40 -6.89 8.39
CA PHE A 123 -11.14 -8.11 8.08
C PHE A 123 -12.25 -7.82 7.08
N ASP A 124 -13.09 -6.83 7.36
CA ASP A 124 -14.21 -6.41 6.51
C ASP A 124 -13.76 -6.06 5.10
N LYS A 125 -12.67 -5.27 4.99
CA LYS A 125 -12.08 -4.89 3.69
C LYS A 125 -11.69 -6.09 2.85
N VAL A 126 -10.97 -7.04 3.45
CA VAL A 126 -10.49 -8.23 2.73
C VAL A 126 -11.64 -9.22 2.49
N PHE A 127 -12.54 -9.39 3.44
CA PHE A 127 -13.69 -10.28 3.29
C PHE A 127 -14.63 -9.79 2.17
N ASN A 128 -14.92 -8.49 2.11
CA ASN A 128 -15.70 -7.90 1.02
C ASN A 128 -15.04 -8.12 -0.34
N HIS A 129 -13.71 -7.96 -0.44
CA HIS A 129 -12.96 -8.25 -1.67
C HIS A 129 -13.20 -9.70 -2.14
N GLU A 130 -13.12 -10.66 -1.22
CA GLU A 130 -13.30 -12.08 -1.55
C GLU A 130 -14.76 -12.44 -1.84
N LEU A 131 -15.73 -11.78 -1.21
CA LEU A 131 -17.14 -11.92 -1.58
C LEU A 131 -17.38 -11.50 -3.05
N VAL A 132 -16.68 -10.48 -3.54
CA VAL A 132 -16.75 -10.10 -4.96
C VAL A 132 -16.20 -11.21 -5.85
N HIS A 133 -15.09 -11.86 -5.49
CA HIS A 133 -14.60 -13.01 -6.24
C HIS A 133 -15.60 -14.17 -6.30
N VAL A 134 -16.40 -14.40 -5.25
CA VAL A 134 -17.50 -15.38 -5.31
C VAL A 134 -18.55 -14.97 -6.33
N ALA A 135 -18.97 -13.69 -6.37
CA ALA A 135 -19.94 -13.17 -7.33
C ALA A 135 -19.42 -13.12 -8.79
N GLN A 136 -18.13 -12.87 -8.97
CA GLN A 136 -17.47 -12.97 -10.28
C GLN A 136 -17.61 -14.39 -10.84
N HIS A 137 -17.29 -15.40 -10.02
CA HIS A 137 -17.32 -16.82 -10.39
C HIS A 137 -16.58 -17.12 -11.70
N TYR A 138 -15.46 -16.44 -11.93
CA TYR A 138 -14.71 -16.55 -13.17
C TYR A 138 -14.03 -17.93 -13.31
N PRO A 139 -13.93 -18.45 -14.55
CA PRO A 139 -13.05 -19.58 -14.85
C PRO A 139 -11.61 -19.28 -14.43
N SER A 140 -10.87 -20.31 -13.99
CA SER A 140 -9.46 -20.16 -13.62
C SER A 140 -8.58 -19.69 -14.77
N SER A 141 -8.96 -19.92 -16.03
CA SER A 141 -8.31 -19.35 -17.20
C SER A 141 -8.48 -17.82 -17.26
N THR A 142 -9.70 -17.31 -17.14
CA THR A 142 -9.98 -15.87 -17.08
C THR A 142 -9.18 -15.21 -15.97
N PHE A 143 -9.20 -15.77 -14.76
CA PHE A 143 -8.46 -15.18 -13.64
C PHE A 143 -6.95 -15.11 -13.91
N ARG A 144 -6.36 -16.13 -14.56
CA ARG A 144 -4.93 -16.12 -14.90
C ARG A 144 -4.59 -15.12 -16.00
N ASN A 145 -5.43 -15.01 -17.02
CA ASN A 145 -5.19 -14.18 -18.20
C ASN A 145 -5.51 -12.70 -17.95
N HIS A 146 -6.56 -12.43 -17.18
CA HIS A 146 -7.09 -11.09 -16.90
C HIS A 146 -7.07 -10.76 -15.40
N ARG A 147 -6.00 -11.18 -14.71
CA ARG A 147 -5.86 -10.99 -13.27
C ARG A 147 -6.06 -9.56 -12.81
N HIS A 148 -5.61 -8.58 -13.60
CA HIS A 148 -5.74 -7.18 -13.26
C HIS A 148 -7.21 -6.73 -13.16
N TRP A 149 -8.08 -7.22 -14.04
CA TRP A 149 -9.52 -6.99 -13.94
C TRP A 149 -10.17 -7.83 -12.85
N ALA A 150 -9.76 -9.09 -12.73
CA ALA A 150 -10.27 -9.98 -11.68
C ALA A 150 -10.03 -9.40 -10.28
N GLU A 151 -8.88 -8.77 -10.04
CA GLU A 151 -8.50 -8.11 -8.78
C GLU A 151 -8.95 -6.65 -8.69
N GLY A 152 -9.16 -5.96 -9.82
CA GLY A 152 -9.58 -4.56 -9.86
C GLY A 152 -11.07 -4.36 -9.62
N ILE A 153 -11.92 -5.24 -10.16
CA ILE A 153 -13.38 -5.20 -9.98
C ILE A 153 -13.78 -5.28 -8.49
N PRO A 154 -13.18 -6.14 -7.64
CA PRO A 154 -13.42 -6.13 -6.21
C PRO A 154 -13.19 -4.78 -5.53
N ASP A 155 -12.11 -4.09 -5.88
CA ASP A 155 -11.87 -2.74 -5.34
C ASP A 155 -12.89 -1.75 -5.90
N TYR A 156 -13.18 -1.74 -7.20
CA TYR A 156 -14.27 -0.94 -7.78
C TYR A 156 -15.60 -1.12 -7.01
N VAL A 157 -16.02 -2.36 -6.76
CA VAL A 157 -17.26 -2.67 -6.03
C VAL A 157 -17.20 -2.15 -4.59
N ARG A 158 -16.07 -2.36 -3.89
CA ARG A 158 -15.91 -1.87 -2.51
C ARG A 158 -16.09 -0.36 -2.41
N TYR A 159 -15.50 0.41 -3.34
CA TYR A 159 -15.67 1.86 -3.37
C TYR A 159 -17.10 2.28 -3.74
N LYS A 160 -17.78 1.60 -4.67
CA LYS A 160 -19.21 1.85 -4.96
C LYS A 160 -20.12 1.59 -3.75
N LEU A 161 -19.70 0.71 -2.84
CA LEU A 161 -20.39 0.42 -1.57
C LEU A 161 -19.97 1.34 -0.41
N GLY A 162 -19.15 2.37 -0.67
CA GLY A 162 -18.78 3.40 0.30
C GLY A 162 -17.47 3.16 1.06
N ASP A 163 -16.70 2.12 0.72
CA ASP A 163 -15.36 1.95 1.28
C ASP A 163 -14.43 3.06 0.79
N THR A 164 -13.49 3.48 1.66
CA THR A 164 -12.47 4.46 1.32
C THR A 164 -11.09 4.04 1.84
N ASN A 165 -10.04 4.55 1.20
CA ASN A 165 -8.64 4.40 1.62
C ASN A 165 -8.17 5.55 2.54
N GLY A 166 -9.09 6.30 3.16
CA GLY A 166 -8.77 7.54 3.87
C GLY A 166 -8.85 8.80 2.99
N TRP A 167 -9.02 8.63 1.68
CA TRP A 167 -9.46 9.68 0.75
C TRP A 167 -10.95 9.56 0.45
N ARG A 168 -11.50 10.46 -0.37
CA ARG A 168 -12.91 10.37 -0.80
C ARG A 168 -13.15 9.28 -1.87
N CYS A 169 -12.11 8.64 -2.41
CA CYS A 169 -12.20 7.73 -3.56
C CYS A 169 -10.97 6.81 -3.69
N ALA A 170 -11.05 5.81 -4.59
CA ALA A 170 -9.93 4.95 -4.96
C ALA A 170 -8.80 5.74 -5.64
N GLU A 171 -7.56 5.25 -5.55
CA GLU A 171 -6.42 5.88 -6.23
C GLU A 171 -5.44 4.86 -6.83
N CYS A 172 -4.72 5.33 -7.86
CA CYS A 172 -3.48 4.72 -8.32
C CYS A 172 -2.32 5.33 -7.56
N SER A 173 -1.64 4.50 -6.77
CA SER A 173 -0.57 4.92 -5.87
C SER A 173 0.76 4.26 -6.24
N ALA A 174 1.77 4.48 -5.42
CA ALA A 174 3.03 3.77 -5.55
C ALA A 174 2.94 2.26 -5.26
N GLU A 175 1.86 1.78 -4.62
CA GLU A 175 1.68 0.35 -4.41
C GLU A 175 1.13 -0.33 -5.68
N PHE A 176 0.20 0.34 -6.35
CA PHE A 176 -0.43 -0.11 -7.60
C PHE A 176 -0.33 1.01 -8.64
N PRO A 177 0.79 1.11 -9.40
CA PRO A 177 1.06 2.28 -10.22
C PRO A 177 0.37 2.28 -11.60
N HIS A 178 -0.33 1.20 -11.97
CA HIS A 178 -0.96 1.03 -13.28
C HIS A 178 -2.19 0.12 -13.20
N TYR A 179 -3.18 0.25 -14.10
CA TYR A 179 -4.36 -0.63 -14.08
C TYR A 179 -3.99 -2.11 -14.19
N THR A 180 -2.91 -2.44 -14.91
CA THR A 180 -2.39 -3.83 -15.01
C THR A 180 -1.88 -4.39 -13.68
N SER A 181 -1.68 -3.55 -12.66
CA SER A 181 -1.39 -3.99 -11.29
C SER A 181 -2.61 -4.63 -10.61
N GLY A 182 -3.82 -4.39 -11.12
CA GLY A 182 -5.07 -4.76 -10.46
C GLY A 182 -5.37 -3.85 -9.28
N TYR A 183 -6.15 -4.38 -8.32
CA TYR A 183 -6.43 -3.75 -7.03
C TYR A 183 -6.88 -2.29 -7.16
N THR A 184 -6.44 -1.41 -6.24
CA THR A 184 -7.01 -0.07 -6.08
C THR A 184 -6.84 0.80 -7.32
N CYS A 185 -5.76 0.60 -8.08
CA CYS A 185 -5.54 1.37 -9.30
C CYS A 185 -6.45 0.95 -10.44
N ALA A 186 -6.62 -0.36 -10.65
CA ALA A 186 -7.64 -0.85 -11.58
C ALA A 186 -9.05 -0.45 -11.11
N GLY A 187 -9.34 -0.51 -9.81
CA GLY A 187 -10.60 -0.04 -9.24
C GLY A 187 -10.86 1.44 -9.51
N ALA A 188 -9.86 2.30 -9.29
CA ALA A 188 -9.92 3.74 -9.59
C ALA A 188 -10.16 4.01 -11.08
N PHE A 189 -9.47 3.27 -11.95
CA PHE A 189 -9.68 3.36 -13.38
C PHE A 189 -11.10 2.95 -13.80
N LEU A 190 -11.63 1.84 -13.25
CA LEU A 190 -12.99 1.39 -13.53
C LEU A 190 -14.04 2.36 -12.99
N LEU A 191 -13.80 3.02 -11.85
CA LEU A 191 -14.67 4.09 -11.34
C LEU A 191 -14.70 5.28 -12.31
N TYR A 192 -13.55 5.66 -12.88
CA TYR A 192 -13.49 6.71 -13.90
C TYR A 192 -14.26 6.31 -15.18
N VAL A 193 -14.15 5.06 -15.61
CA VAL A 193 -14.93 4.57 -16.77
C VAL A 193 -16.43 4.56 -16.45
N ASP A 194 -16.84 4.11 -15.26
CA ASP A 194 -18.24 4.17 -14.78
C ASP A 194 -18.77 5.62 -14.73
N GLU A 195 -17.97 6.57 -14.25
CA GLU A 195 -18.33 8.00 -14.20
C GLU A 195 -18.64 8.56 -15.59
N LEU A 196 -17.86 8.19 -16.61
CA LEU A 196 -17.99 8.72 -17.96
C LEU A 196 -19.02 8.00 -18.82
N HIS A 197 -19.19 6.69 -18.63
CA HIS A 197 -19.96 5.85 -19.55
C HIS A 197 -21.11 5.09 -18.88
N GLY A 198 -21.25 5.22 -17.56
CA GLY A 198 -22.28 4.56 -16.76
C GLY A 198 -21.89 3.16 -16.29
N ALA A 199 -22.58 2.70 -15.24
CA ALA A 199 -22.29 1.43 -14.56
C ALA A 199 -22.51 0.18 -15.42
N ASP A 200 -23.24 0.29 -16.54
CA ASP A 200 -23.47 -0.83 -17.45
C ASP A 200 -22.18 -1.34 -18.10
N VAL A 201 -21.20 -0.47 -18.33
CA VAL A 201 -19.90 -0.87 -18.89
C VAL A 201 -19.21 -1.90 -17.98
N ILE A 202 -19.18 -1.66 -16.67
CA ILE A 202 -18.50 -2.58 -15.74
C ILE A 202 -19.29 -3.89 -15.57
N ARG A 203 -20.62 -3.83 -15.62
CA ARG A 203 -21.48 -5.03 -15.64
C ARG A 203 -21.21 -5.91 -16.86
N GLN A 204 -21.22 -5.33 -18.06
CA GLN A 204 -20.94 -6.04 -19.31
C GLN A 204 -19.53 -6.64 -19.32
N MET A 205 -18.54 -5.86 -18.85
CA MET A 205 -17.17 -6.33 -18.69
C MET A 205 -17.08 -7.54 -17.75
N ASN A 206 -17.75 -7.48 -16.60
CA ASN A 206 -17.81 -8.59 -15.65
C ASN A 206 -18.43 -9.85 -16.29
N THR A 207 -19.45 -9.70 -17.12
CA THR A 207 -20.06 -10.81 -17.88
C THR A 207 -19.11 -11.39 -18.92
N GLU A 208 -18.45 -10.57 -19.75
CA GLU A 208 -17.46 -11.07 -20.72
C GLU A 208 -16.28 -11.79 -20.03
N LEU A 209 -15.83 -11.29 -18.88
CA LEU A 209 -14.80 -11.97 -18.07
C LEU A 209 -15.32 -13.32 -17.55
N ARG A 210 -16.55 -13.37 -17.03
CA ARG A 210 -17.17 -14.62 -16.55
C ARG A 210 -17.28 -15.67 -17.65
N HIS A 211 -17.60 -15.26 -18.88
CA HIS A 211 -17.68 -16.16 -20.02
C HIS A 211 -16.32 -16.45 -20.69
N GLY A 212 -15.26 -15.75 -20.27
CA GLY A 212 -13.93 -15.90 -20.85
C GLY A 212 -13.81 -15.36 -22.27
N THR A 213 -14.70 -14.43 -22.66
CA THR A 213 -14.75 -13.81 -23.99
C THR A 213 -14.14 -12.40 -24.00
N TYR A 214 -13.70 -11.90 -22.84
CA TYR A 214 -13.12 -10.57 -22.70
C TYR A 214 -11.86 -10.37 -23.55
N SER A 215 -11.80 -9.22 -24.22
CA SER A 215 -10.62 -8.66 -24.88
C SER A 215 -10.63 -7.15 -24.73
N ASP A 216 -9.49 -6.47 -24.90
CA ASP A 216 -9.41 -5.01 -24.74
C ASP A 216 -10.28 -4.25 -25.77
N ASP A 217 -10.63 -4.87 -26.90
CA ASP A 217 -11.62 -4.37 -27.88
C ASP A 217 -13.00 -4.13 -27.26
N PHE A 218 -13.29 -4.75 -26.10
CA PHE A 218 -14.47 -4.46 -25.30
C PHE A 218 -14.67 -2.97 -25.09
N PHE A 219 -13.61 -2.24 -24.74
CA PHE A 219 -13.72 -0.82 -24.43
C PHE A 219 -14.17 0.00 -25.65
N VAL A 220 -13.68 -0.34 -26.85
CA VAL A 220 -14.11 0.33 -28.08
C VAL A 220 -15.60 0.07 -28.33
N ARG A 221 -16.04 -1.18 -28.19
CA ARG A 221 -17.47 -1.54 -28.38
C ARG A 221 -18.38 -0.86 -27.36
N ALA A 222 -17.97 -0.81 -26.09
CA ALA A 222 -18.79 -0.33 -25.00
C ALA A 222 -18.76 1.20 -24.82
N THR A 223 -17.65 1.85 -25.19
CA THR A 223 -17.41 3.28 -24.87
C THR A 223 -17.10 4.14 -26.09
N GLY A 224 -16.80 3.53 -27.24
CA GLY A 224 -16.29 4.22 -28.43
C GLY A 224 -14.81 4.62 -28.32
N LYS A 225 -14.13 4.32 -27.22
CA LYS A 225 -12.71 4.62 -26.98
C LYS A 225 -11.91 3.36 -26.71
N SER A 226 -10.67 3.34 -27.16
CA SER A 226 -9.71 2.30 -26.81
C SER A 226 -9.34 2.33 -25.32
N LEU A 227 -8.83 1.21 -24.81
CA LEU A 227 -8.29 1.13 -23.44
C LEU A 227 -7.17 2.17 -23.22
N ASP A 228 -6.31 2.38 -24.21
CA ASP A 228 -5.20 3.35 -24.13
C ASP A 228 -5.70 4.80 -24.04
N GLU A 229 -6.74 5.16 -24.80
CA GLU A 229 -7.35 6.50 -24.73
C GLU A 229 -8.05 6.73 -23.39
N LEU A 230 -8.78 5.73 -22.88
CA LEU A 230 -9.41 5.80 -21.57
C LEU A 230 -8.36 5.93 -20.46
N TRP A 231 -7.30 5.13 -20.53
CA TRP A 231 -6.21 5.17 -19.56
C TRP A 231 -5.50 6.52 -19.58
N THR A 232 -5.19 7.05 -20.76
CA THR A 232 -4.60 8.39 -20.92
C THR A 232 -5.48 9.47 -20.30
N GLY A 233 -6.79 9.39 -20.51
CA GLY A 233 -7.75 10.31 -19.88
C GLY A 233 -7.76 10.20 -18.35
N PHE A 234 -7.69 8.98 -17.81
CA PHE A 234 -7.61 8.76 -16.37
C PHE A 234 -6.31 9.27 -15.75
N GLN A 235 -5.18 9.18 -16.45
CA GLN A 235 -3.89 9.70 -15.95
C GLN A 235 -3.90 11.22 -15.71
N ALA A 236 -4.85 11.95 -16.29
CA ALA A 236 -5.06 13.38 -16.04
C ALA A 236 -5.89 13.69 -14.78
N ARG A 237 -6.42 12.66 -14.09
CA ARG A 237 -7.29 12.80 -12.92
C ARG A 237 -6.47 12.81 -11.61
N PRO A 238 -6.95 13.50 -10.54
CA PRO A 238 -6.25 13.57 -9.26
C PRO A 238 -6.14 12.21 -8.53
N GLU A 239 -6.96 11.23 -8.90
CA GLU A 239 -6.88 9.84 -8.43
C GLU A 239 -5.63 9.11 -8.96
N PHE A 240 -5.02 9.59 -10.05
CA PHE A 240 -3.76 9.08 -10.57
C PHE A 240 -2.58 9.87 -9.98
N LYS A 241 -1.93 9.32 -8.95
CA LYS A 241 -0.90 10.05 -8.21
C LYS A 241 0.39 10.20 -9.03
N PRO A 242 1.11 11.34 -8.93
CA PRO A 242 2.38 11.55 -9.64
C PRO A 242 3.45 10.48 -9.41
N ILE A 243 3.48 9.87 -8.21
CA ILE A 243 4.39 8.78 -7.89
C ILE A 243 4.05 7.49 -8.65
N ALA A 244 2.77 7.25 -8.97
CA ALA A 244 2.34 6.08 -9.74
C ALA A 244 2.97 6.12 -11.15
N ALA A 245 2.86 7.25 -11.86
CA ALA A 245 3.52 7.45 -13.15
C ALA A 245 5.03 7.14 -13.09
N GLN A 246 5.74 7.74 -12.14
CA GLN A 246 7.20 7.57 -12.06
C GLN A 246 7.61 6.15 -11.70
N LEU A 247 6.87 5.51 -10.80
CA LEU A 247 7.14 4.13 -10.46
C LEU A 247 6.85 3.19 -11.63
N TYR A 248 5.79 3.46 -12.41
CA TYR A 248 5.50 2.70 -13.61
C TYR A 248 6.60 2.86 -14.66
N GLU A 249 7.08 4.08 -14.92
CA GLU A 249 8.22 4.32 -15.82
C GLU A 249 9.49 3.60 -15.35
N LEU A 250 9.79 3.65 -14.05
CA LEU A 250 10.91 2.92 -13.48
C LEU A 250 10.72 1.41 -13.64
N GLN A 251 9.54 0.87 -13.35
CA GLN A 251 9.23 -0.55 -13.56
C GLN A 251 9.43 -0.96 -15.01
N LYS A 252 8.98 -0.17 -15.99
CA LYS A 252 9.25 -0.41 -17.41
C LYS A 252 10.74 -0.41 -17.74
N ALA A 253 11.49 0.57 -17.22
CA ALA A 253 12.95 0.65 -17.39
C ALA A 253 13.68 -0.54 -16.76
N LEU A 254 13.08 -1.16 -15.74
CA LEU A 254 13.53 -2.39 -15.10
C LEU A 254 12.87 -3.65 -15.69
N GLY A 255 12.26 -3.59 -16.87
CA GLY A 255 11.76 -4.76 -17.59
C GLY A 255 10.55 -5.46 -16.96
N TYR A 256 9.73 -4.76 -16.19
CA TYR A 256 8.46 -5.32 -15.70
C TYR A 256 7.48 -5.51 -16.86
N VAL A 257 6.67 -6.58 -16.76
CA VAL A 257 5.57 -6.85 -17.70
C VAL A 257 4.29 -7.13 -16.90
N ASN A 258 3.22 -6.37 -17.13
CA ASN A 258 1.95 -6.50 -16.41
C ASN A 258 2.14 -6.55 -14.88
N ALA A 259 2.89 -5.57 -14.36
CA ALA A 259 3.29 -5.43 -12.96
C ALA A 259 4.10 -6.62 -12.37
N LYS A 260 4.59 -7.55 -13.21
CA LYS A 260 5.46 -8.65 -12.78
C LYS A 260 6.94 -8.27 -12.97
N PRO A 261 7.78 -8.40 -11.93
CA PRO A 261 9.21 -8.13 -12.04
C PRO A 261 9.91 -9.19 -12.91
N PRO A 262 11.00 -8.85 -13.62
CA PRO A 262 11.84 -9.85 -14.26
C PRO A 262 12.70 -10.59 -13.23
N ARG A 263 13.20 -11.78 -13.60
CA ARG A 263 14.03 -12.64 -12.72
C ARG A 263 15.26 -11.94 -12.12
N ARG A 264 15.84 -10.95 -12.81
CA ARG A 264 17.05 -10.22 -12.38
C ARG A 264 16.77 -8.78 -11.98
N VAL A 265 15.55 -8.48 -11.51
CA VAL A 265 15.12 -7.11 -11.16
C VAL A 265 16.08 -6.40 -10.20
N GLU A 266 16.62 -7.10 -9.20
CA GLU A 266 17.59 -6.53 -8.24
C GLU A 266 18.86 -6.01 -8.93
N ALA A 267 19.43 -6.80 -9.84
CA ALA A 267 20.63 -6.43 -10.56
C ALA A 267 20.37 -5.29 -11.55
N GLN A 268 19.21 -5.30 -12.20
CA GLN A 268 18.78 -4.23 -13.10
C GLN A 268 18.56 -2.93 -12.33
N PHE A 269 17.93 -2.99 -11.16
CA PHE A 269 17.71 -1.83 -10.31
C PHE A 269 19.03 -1.24 -9.80
N LYS A 270 19.97 -2.09 -9.34
CA LYS A 270 21.33 -1.65 -8.99
C LYS A 270 22.03 -0.94 -10.15
N LYS A 271 21.94 -1.49 -11.36
CA LYS A 271 22.51 -0.89 -12.58
C LYS A 271 21.84 0.45 -12.92
N HIS A 272 20.52 0.56 -12.73
CA HIS A 272 19.77 1.79 -12.95
C HIS A 272 20.19 2.90 -11.96
N MET A 273 20.27 2.58 -10.67
CA MET A 273 20.73 3.52 -9.64
C MET A 273 22.15 4.03 -9.88
N ALA A 274 23.06 3.18 -10.38
CA ALA A 274 24.44 3.59 -10.67
C ALA A 274 24.56 4.71 -11.71
N LYS A 275 23.53 4.89 -12.57
CA LYS A 275 23.47 6.00 -13.54
C LYS A 275 23.04 7.33 -12.91
N HIS A 276 22.64 7.33 -11.63
CA HIS A 276 22.10 8.48 -10.91
C HIS A 276 23.01 8.82 -9.71
N PRO A 277 24.17 9.46 -9.95
CA PRO A 277 25.23 9.62 -8.94
C PRO A 277 24.79 10.39 -7.68
N GLN A 278 23.84 11.33 -7.80
CA GLN A 278 23.23 12.02 -6.66
C GLN A 278 22.51 11.02 -5.74
N ALA A 279 21.72 10.10 -6.29
CA ALA A 279 21.05 9.04 -5.52
C ALA A 279 22.05 8.01 -4.95
N ALA A 280 23.15 7.73 -5.66
CA ALA A 280 24.21 6.84 -5.19
C ALA A 280 25.01 7.43 -4.01
N ALA A 281 25.23 8.74 -3.98
CA ALA A 281 25.83 9.45 -2.85
C ALA A 281 24.91 9.48 -1.63
N ILE A 282 23.60 9.56 -1.87
CA ILE A 282 22.58 9.59 -0.82
C ILE A 282 22.37 8.21 -0.19
N ASN A 283 22.49 7.11 -0.95
CA ASN A 283 22.56 5.74 -0.41
C ASN A 283 23.77 5.53 0.54
N ARG A 284 24.81 6.36 0.43
CA ARG A 284 25.95 6.39 1.37
C ARG A 284 25.77 7.36 2.54
N SER A 285 24.94 8.40 2.37
CA SER A 285 24.76 9.47 3.36
C SER A 285 23.65 9.20 4.38
N PHE A 286 22.78 8.22 4.11
CA PHE A 286 21.70 7.81 5.02
C PHE A 286 22.16 6.79 6.05
N GLU A 287 23.17 7.18 6.81
CA GLU A 287 23.77 6.35 7.86
C GLU A 287 22.79 6.02 9.00
N HIS A 288 21.68 6.78 9.13
CA HIS A 288 20.51 6.37 9.93
C HIS A 288 19.21 6.93 9.35
N ILE A 289 18.43 6.13 8.60
CA ILE A 289 17.00 6.41 8.41
C ILE A 289 16.23 5.36 9.17
N THR A 290 15.39 5.84 10.08
CA THR A 290 14.26 5.07 10.56
C THR A 290 12.99 5.64 9.94
N PHE A 291 12.37 4.90 9.03
CA PHE A 291 11.12 5.30 8.39
C PHE A 291 10.01 4.32 8.76
N THR A 292 8.80 4.84 8.94
CA THR A 292 7.64 4.02 9.22
C THR A 292 6.83 3.85 7.95
N TYR A 293 6.55 2.60 7.56
CA TYR A 293 5.63 2.27 6.46
C TYR A 293 4.50 1.38 7.02
N GLY A 294 3.28 1.91 7.06
CA GLY A 294 2.17 1.30 7.80
C GLY A 294 2.47 1.29 9.31
N SER A 295 2.30 0.14 9.97
CA SER A 295 2.67 -0.05 11.38
C SER A 295 4.12 -0.50 11.60
N LYS A 296 4.90 -0.67 10.52
CA LYS A 296 6.26 -1.22 10.60
C LYS A 296 7.30 -0.13 10.47
N GLN A 297 8.18 -0.10 11.46
CA GLN A 297 9.36 0.76 11.48
C GLN A 297 10.52 0.03 10.79
N PHE A 298 11.09 0.65 9.77
CA PHE A 298 12.26 0.18 9.04
C PHE A 298 13.43 1.08 9.36
N SER A 299 14.48 0.52 9.96
CA SER A 299 15.72 1.23 10.23
C SER A 299 16.84 0.68 9.35
N ALA A 300 17.49 1.55 8.58
CA ALA A 300 18.82 1.29 8.06
C ALA A 300 19.81 1.92 9.05
N PHE A 301 20.65 1.10 9.68
CA PHE A 301 21.61 1.52 10.72
C PHE A 301 23.04 1.32 10.17
N ALA A 302 23.81 2.39 10.07
CA ALA A 302 25.27 2.33 10.03
C ALA A 302 25.77 2.77 11.41
N GLN A 303 26.36 1.89 12.22
CA GLN A 303 26.96 2.31 13.48
C GLN A 303 28.04 3.37 13.21
N ASN A 304 27.87 4.57 13.77
CA ASN A 304 28.92 5.58 13.84
C ASN A 304 30.14 4.98 14.57
N GLN A 305 31.26 4.84 13.85
CA GLN A 305 32.57 4.62 14.46
C GLN A 305 33.09 5.94 15.04
N THR A 306 32.71 6.27 16.26
CA THR A 306 33.50 7.19 17.10
C THR A 306 34.63 6.44 17.81
N ARG A 307 35.43 5.65 17.07
CA ARG A 307 36.70 5.11 17.55
C ARG A 307 37.71 4.95 16.42
N SER A 308 38.73 5.83 16.46
CA SER A 308 40.12 5.71 16.01
C SER A 308 40.43 5.10 14.62
N PRO A 309 41.31 5.72 13.81
CA PRO A 309 41.64 5.25 12.47
C PRO A 309 42.63 4.08 12.53
N ARG A 310 42.16 2.86 12.83
CA ARG A 310 42.90 1.63 12.51
C ARG A 310 41.96 0.44 12.41
N ALA A 311 41.85 -0.06 11.17
CA ALA A 311 41.21 -1.31 10.74
C ALA A 311 39.67 -1.38 10.92
N THR A 312 38.93 -1.32 9.78
CA THR A 312 37.72 -2.11 9.41
C THR A 312 36.79 -1.35 8.44
N THR A 313 37.32 -0.91 7.30
CA THR A 313 36.52 -0.19 6.28
C THR A 313 35.63 -1.12 5.43
N ASP A 314 35.97 -2.40 5.29
CA ASP A 314 35.22 -3.33 4.41
C ASP A 314 34.03 -4.03 5.09
N HIS A 315 34.10 -4.34 6.38
CA HIS A 315 33.04 -5.12 7.05
C HIS A 315 31.78 -4.30 7.35
N ASN A 316 31.91 -3.00 7.62
CA ASN A 316 30.78 -2.14 7.98
C ASN A 316 29.96 -1.72 6.75
N LEU A 317 30.60 -1.41 5.63
CA LEU A 317 29.93 -1.14 4.34
C LEU A 317 29.14 -2.36 3.85
N ALA A 318 29.68 -3.56 4.05
CA ALA A 318 29.00 -4.82 3.73
C ALA A 318 27.72 -5.02 4.56
N ARG A 319 27.75 -4.68 5.85
CA ARG A 319 26.60 -4.83 6.77
C ARG A 319 25.46 -3.85 6.46
N THR A 320 25.77 -2.59 6.15
CA THR A 320 24.78 -1.57 5.74
C THR A 320 24.12 -1.91 4.39
N THR A 321 24.94 -2.35 3.41
CA THR A 321 24.43 -2.83 2.11
C THR A 321 23.50 -4.04 2.27
N GLN A 322 23.78 -4.90 3.26
CA GLN A 322 22.95 -6.08 3.57
C GLN A 322 21.60 -5.73 4.22
N GLN A 323 21.49 -4.60 4.96
CA GLN A 323 20.22 -4.14 5.52
C GLN A 323 19.32 -3.48 4.47
N PHE A 324 19.86 -2.64 3.58
CA PHE A 324 19.07 -2.05 2.48
C PHE A 324 18.53 -3.12 1.54
N ALA A 325 19.31 -4.16 1.23
CA ALA A 325 18.87 -5.30 0.44
C ALA A 325 17.73 -6.12 1.08
N ARG A 326 17.51 -5.99 2.41
CA ARG A 326 16.34 -6.59 3.08
C ARG A 326 15.07 -5.76 2.92
N ILE A 327 15.20 -4.48 2.52
CA ILE A 327 14.06 -3.65 2.19
C ILE A 327 13.43 -4.19 0.90
N PRO A 328 12.11 -4.38 0.88
CA PRO A 328 11.29 -4.56 -0.30
C PRO A 328 11.74 -3.78 -1.55
N ILE A 329 11.85 -4.43 -2.71
CA ILE A 329 12.35 -3.73 -3.91
C ILE A 329 11.44 -2.57 -4.34
N ASN A 330 10.10 -2.67 -4.23
CA ASN A 330 9.26 -1.53 -4.62
C ASN A 330 9.40 -0.37 -3.62
N LEU A 331 9.56 -0.63 -2.32
CA LEU A 331 9.87 0.46 -1.37
C LEU A 331 11.22 1.11 -1.67
N ARG A 332 12.23 0.32 -2.05
CA ARG A 332 13.51 0.89 -2.49
C ARG A 332 13.38 1.71 -3.76
N MET A 333 12.56 1.30 -4.71
CA MET A 333 12.25 2.08 -5.91
C MET A 333 11.54 3.39 -5.57
N GLN A 334 10.55 3.36 -4.68
CA GLN A 334 9.85 4.56 -4.21
C GLN A 334 10.81 5.53 -3.51
N LEU A 335 11.64 5.01 -2.60
CA LEU A 335 12.66 5.79 -1.92
C LEU A 335 13.68 6.37 -2.91
N PHE A 336 14.12 5.57 -3.89
CA PHE A 336 14.99 6.04 -4.97
C PHE A 336 14.35 7.19 -5.76
N LEU A 337 13.09 7.07 -6.18
CA LEU A 337 12.39 8.14 -6.90
C LEU A 337 12.23 9.40 -6.07
N TYR A 338 11.89 9.25 -4.78
CA TYR A 338 11.77 10.37 -3.86
C TYR A 338 13.09 11.12 -3.66
N ILE A 339 14.21 10.39 -3.59
CA ILE A 339 15.54 10.95 -3.42
C ILE A 339 16.05 11.58 -4.71
N ALA A 340 15.90 10.87 -5.82
CA ALA A 340 16.46 11.21 -7.13
C ALA A 340 15.64 12.26 -7.89
N GLN A 341 14.63 12.85 -7.24
CA GLN A 341 13.87 13.94 -7.83
C GLN A 341 14.78 15.14 -8.16
N PRO A 342 14.47 15.94 -9.19
CA PRO A 342 15.19 17.18 -9.46
C PRO A 342 15.24 18.07 -8.20
N GLY A 343 16.38 18.73 -7.97
CA GLY A 343 16.64 19.50 -6.74
C GLY A 343 16.88 18.66 -5.47
N GLY A 344 16.80 17.33 -5.56
CA GLY A 344 16.97 16.42 -4.42
C GLY A 344 15.80 16.46 -3.43
N SER A 345 15.88 15.63 -2.38
CA SER A 345 14.87 15.61 -1.30
C SER A 345 15.21 16.60 -0.17
N ALA A 346 14.20 17.01 0.58
CA ALA A 346 14.36 17.89 1.75
C ALA A 346 15.32 17.29 2.79
N GLU A 347 15.28 15.97 2.97
CA GLU A 347 16.14 15.21 3.88
C GLU A 347 17.59 15.24 3.41
N SER A 348 17.81 15.09 2.11
CA SER A 348 19.15 15.11 1.52
C SER A 348 19.77 16.50 1.67
N PHE A 349 18.97 17.55 1.44
CA PHE A 349 19.36 18.93 1.73
C PHE A 349 19.66 19.12 3.21
N PHE A 350 18.75 18.71 4.10
CA PHE A 350 18.91 18.88 5.54
C PHE A 350 20.15 18.16 6.09
N VAL A 351 20.43 16.94 5.62
CA VAL A 351 21.67 16.21 5.99
C VAL A 351 22.93 16.98 5.58
N ASN A 352 22.93 17.62 4.42
CA ASN A 352 24.06 18.45 3.99
C ASN A 352 24.16 19.75 4.79
N LEU A 353 23.02 20.38 5.08
CA LEU A 353 22.95 21.58 5.92
C LEU A 353 23.57 21.32 7.30
N ARG A 354 23.35 20.14 7.90
CA ARG A 354 23.99 19.73 9.16
C ARG A 354 25.51 19.72 9.12
N LYS A 355 26.12 19.49 7.96
CA LYS A 355 27.58 19.47 7.80
C LYS A 355 28.18 20.87 7.68
N GLN A 356 27.36 21.89 7.44
CA GLN A 356 27.76 23.26 7.16
C GLN A 356 27.45 24.22 8.33
N GLU A 357 27.16 23.67 9.52
CA GLU A 357 26.66 24.33 10.73
C GLU A 357 25.15 24.66 10.68
N LEU A 358 24.42 24.25 11.74
CA LEU A 358 23.01 24.56 11.92
C LEU A 358 22.84 25.68 12.97
N PRO A 359 21.84 26.57 12.80
CA PRO A 359 21.45 27.49 13.86
C PRO A 359 21.08 26.72 15.15
N GLY A 360 21.61 27.16 16.29
CA GLY A 360 21.35 26.58 17.60
C GLY A 360 22.47 25.70 18.18
N ASP A 361 23.73 25.88 17.77
CA ASP A 361 24.97 25.34 18.40
C ASP A 361 24.98 23.84 18.69
N PHE A 362 25.10 23.02 17.64
CA PHE A 362 25.26 21.56 17.77
C PHE A 362 26.74 21.19 17.80
N ASN A 363 27.17 20.44 18.82
CA ASN A 363 28.56 19.98 18.94
C ASN A 363 28.76 18.61 18.29
N GLU A 364 29.99 18.30 17.90
CA GLU A 364 30.41 16.98 17.40
C GLU A 364 30.29 15.94 18.54
N GLY A 365 29.08 15.36 18.69
CA GLY A 365 28.73 14.46 19.79
C GLY A 365 27.24 14.43 20.15
N ASP A 366 26.45 15.42 19.71
CA ASP A 366 25.01 15.44 19.93
C ASP A 366 24.31 14.31 19.14
N THR A 367 23.57 13.43 19.84
CA THR A 367 22.78 12.37 19.20
C THR A 367 21.52 12.96 18.58
N VAL A 368 21.59 13.27 17.30
CA VAL A 368 20.44 13.80 16.56
C VAL A 368 19.52 12.67 16.10
N THR A 369 18.34 12.55 16.73
CA THR A 369 17.26 11.70 16.23
C THR A 369 16.34 12.50 15.32
N SER A 370 16.42 12.27 14.01
CA SER A 370 15.51 12.86 13.03
C SER A 370 14.43 11.84 12.62
N SER A 371 13.18 12.14 12.92
CA SER A 371 12.01 11.38 12.45
C SER A 371 11.34 12.14 11.31
N PHE A 372 11.20 11.52 10.14
CA PHE A 372 10.46 12.09 9.02
C PHE A 372 9.57 11.04 8.38
N SER A 373 8.42 11.49 7.86
CA SER A 373 7.54 10.65 7.04
C SER A 373 7.78 10.99 5.58
N LEU A 374 8.07 9.96 4.78
CA LEU A 374 8.15 10.12 3.33
C LEU A 374 6.77 10.54 2.81
N ASN A 375 6.69 11.70 2.17
CA ASN A 375 5.50 12.09 1.45
C ASN A 375 5.71 11.81 -0.04
N LEU A 376 5.31 10.62 -0.46
CA LEU A 376 5.49 10.18 -1.83
C LEU A 376 4.65 11.00 -2.82
N ASN A 377 3.63 11.75 -2.37
CA ASN A 377 2.84 12.63 -3.24
C ASN A 377 3.63 13.86 -3.72
N GLU A 378 4.74 14.20 -3.07
CA GLU A 378 5.61 15.30 -3.51
C GLU A 378 6.53 14.95 -4.67
N VAL A 379 6.70 13.65 -4.93
CA VAL A 379 7.55 13.22 -6.03
C VAL A 379 6.89 13.67 -7.31
N ASN A 380 7.45 14.72 -7.94
CA ASN A 380 6.87 15.40 -9.10
C ASN A 380 5.47 15.97 -8.83
N SER A 381 5.22 16.54 -7.64
CA SER A 381 3.97 17.27 -7.39
C SER A 381 3.84 18.44 -8.37
N GLY A 382 2.66 18.64 -8.96
CA GLY A 382 2.34 19.86 -9.71
C GLY A 382 2.09 21.07 -8.79
N SER A 383 1.95 20.83 -7.49
CA SER A 383 1.73 21.85 -6.46
C SER A 383 3.05 22.19 -5.76
N TYR A 384 3.38 23.49 -5.73
CA TYR A 384 4.47 24.13 -5.00
C TYR A 384 3.93 25.43 -4.37
N SER A 385 4.53 26.02 -3.33
CA SER A 385 5.79 25.67 -2.63
C SER A 385 5.65 24.46 -1.70
N ASN A 386 6.65 23.57 -1.68
CA ASN A 386 6.70 22.42 -0.77
C ASN A 386 7.57 22.77 0.44
N SER A 387 7.10 22.50 1.66
CA SER A 387 7.86 22.73 2.88
C SER A 387 7.92 21.51 3.79
N ARG A 388 9.02 21.35 4.53
CA ARG A 388 9.25 20.24 5.47
C ARG A 388 9.85 20.76 6.75
N THR A 389 9.33 20.30 7.88
CA THR A 389 9.88 20.60 9.20
C THR A 389 10.60 19.38 9.76
N PHE A 390 11.85 19.58 10.14
CA PHE A 390 12.69 18.61 10.82
C PHE A 390 12.80 18.97 12.29
N VAL A 391 12.82 17.97 13.15
CA VAL A 391 13.02 18.14 14.59
C VAL A 391 14.28 17.41 15.02
N LEU A 392 15.15 18.10 15.74
CA LEU A 392 16.34 17.56 16.38
C LEU A 392 16.18 17.67 17.90
N LYS A 393 16.80 16.72 18.61
CA LYS A 393 16.92 16.73 20.06
C LYS A 393 18.39 16.60 20.43
N LYS A 394 18.81 17.31 21.47
CA LYS A 394 20.12 17.13 22.10
C LYS A 394 19.94 16.25 23.33
N ASN A 395 20.96 15.48 23.68
CA ASN A 395 20.88 14.64 24.89
C ASN A 395 20.88 15.48 26.17
N SER A 396 21.49 16.66 26.13
CA SER A 396 21.68 17.58 27.25
C SER A 396 20.57 18.64 27.39
N ASP A 397 19.65 18.72 26.43
CA ASP A 397 18.58 19.74 26.40
C ASP A 397 17.23 19.07 26.07
N PRO A 398 16.22 19.17 26.94
CA PRO A 398 14.89 18.59 26.69
C PRO A 398 14.11 19.32 25.58
N SER A 399 14.62 20.43 25.05
CA SER A 399 14.02 21.20 23.98
C SER A 399 14.02 20.44 22.64
N ASN A 400 13.06 20.79 21.80
CA ASN A 400 13.02 20.44 20.39
C ASN A 400 13.63 21.56 19.56
N TYR A 401 14.54 21.24 18.65
CA TYR A 401 15.14 22.17 17.70
C TYR A 401 14.54 21.91 16.33
N ASN A 402 13.78 22.88 15.82
CA ASN A 402 12.92 22.71 14.66
C ASN A 402 13.47 23.51 13.48
N TYR A 403 13.42 22.92 12.28
CA TYR A 403 13.94 23.51 11.05
C TYR A 403 12.96 23.29 9.91
N THR A 404 12.38 24.35 9.38
CA THR A 404 11.56 24.30 8.17
C THR A 404 12.40 24.62 6.95
N VAL A 405 12.44 23.71 5.99
CA VAL A 405 13.02 23.93 4.66
C VAL A 405 11.90 23.98 3.63
N ALA A 406 12.08 24.76 2.55
CA ALA A 406 11.12 24.81 1.46
C ALA A 406 11.77 24.92 0.09
N ARG A 407 11.01 24.60 -0.96
CA ARG A 407 11.36 24.83 -2.36
C ARG A 407 10.16 25.33 -3.16
N ASP A 408 10.43 26.26 -4.08
CA ASP A 408 9.36 26.97 -4.81
C ASP A 408 9.01 26.31 -6.15
N SER A 409 9.80 25.36 -6.62
CA SER A 409 9.51 24.58 -7.82
C SER A 409 10.23 23.23 -7.82
N LYS A 410 9.90 22.39 -8.81
CA LYS A 410 10.44 21.03 -8.97
C LYS A 410 11.96 20.97 -9.06
N GLY A 411 12.59 21.92 -9.74
CA GLY A 411 14.04 21.95 -9.92
C GLY A 411 14.76 22.93 -9.01
N ALA A 412 14.03 23.69 -8.17
CA ALA A 412 14.64 24.64 -7.26
C ALA A 412 15.35 23.92 -6.12
N ASP A 413 16.48 24.49 -5.70
CA ASP A 413 17.17 24.06 -4.50
C ASP A 413 16.26 24.28 -3.27
N TRP A 414 16.35 23.34 -2.33
CA TRP A 414 15.77 23.53 -1.01
C TRP A 414 16.50 24.65 -0.26
N LYS A 415 15.76 25.41 0.53
CA LYS A 415 16.28 26.52 1.34
C LYS A 415 15.75 26.41 2.76
N LEU A 416 16.60 26.71 3.75
CA LEU A 416 16.14 26.89 5.13
C LEU A 416 15.27 28.15 5.22
N GLN A 417 14.04 27.98 5.69
CA GLN A 417 13.04 29.05 5.81
C GLN A 417 12.83 29.48 7.25
N LYS A 418 12.88 28.54 8.20
CA LYS A 418 12.66 28.81 9.62
C LYS A 418 13.52 27.89 10.49
N ALA A 419 14.08 28.42 11.57
CA ALA A 419 14.76 27.65 12.61
C ALA A 419 14.34 28.18 13.98
N TRP A 420 13.91 27.30 14.89
CA TRP A 420 13.48 27.70 16.24
C TRP A 420 13.61 26.58 17.25
N ARG A 421 13.83 26.95 18.51
CA ARG A 421 13.79 26.04 19.65
C ARG A 421 12.41 26.12 20.30
N SER A 422 11.86 24.96 20.64
CA SER A 422 10.61 24.84 21.39
C SER A 422 10.78 23.92 22.58
N SER A 423 9.96 24.07 23.60
CA SER A 423 9.88 23.13 24.71
C SER A 423 9.38 21.75 24.26
N ALA A 424 9.42 20.77 25.15
CA ALA A 424 8.97 19.40 24.88
C ALA A 424 7.47 19.32 24.54
N ASP A 425 6.65 20.23 25.08
CA ASP A 425 5.22 20.41 24.80
C ASP A 425 4.94 21.30 23.57
N GLY A 426 5.98 21.80 22.90
CA GLY A 426 5.87 22.48 21.61
C GLY A 426 5.76 24.01 21.66
N GLN A 427 5.86 24.64 22.84
CA GLN A 427 5.87 26.10 22.93
C GLN A 427 7.19 26.66 22.42
N VAL A 428 7.14 27.68 21.55
CA VAL A 428 8.34 28.34 21.03
C VAL A 428 9.07 29.04 22.17
N VAL A 429 10.35 28.71 22.33
CA VAL A 429 11.25 29.28 23.34
C VAL A 429 12.14 30.36 22.72
N GLU A 430 12.58 30.14 21.49
CA GLU A 430 13.55 30.99 20.82
C GLU A 430 13.48 30.79 19.30
N GLU A 431 13.57 31.85 18.50
CA GLU A 431 13.71 31.78 17.06
C GLU A 431 15.14 32.15 16.67
N PHE A 432 15.76 31.37 15.77
CA PHE A 432 17.12 31.60 15.32
C PHE A 432 17.12 32.41 14.02
N GLU A 433 18.05 33.36 13.90
CA GLU A 433 18.26 34.07 12.64
C GLU A 433 18.83 33.13 11.57
N ILE A 434 18.31 33.26 10.34
CA ILE A 434 18.78 32.52 9.19
C ILE A 434 19.50 33.51 8.28
N THR A 435 20.82 33.41 8.23
CA THR A 435 21.63 34.13 7.24
C THR A 435 21.32 33.56 5.86
N LYS A 436 20.89 34.43 4.94
CA LYS A 436 20.44 34.05 3.59
C LYS A 436 21.56 33.62 2.66
#